data_AF-W4LBE1-F1
#
_entry.id   AF-W4LBE1-F1
#
_cell.length_a   1.000
_cell.length_b   1.000
_cell.length_c   1.000
_cell.angle_alpha   90.00
_cell.angle_beta   90.00
_cell.angle_gamma   90.00
#
_symmetry.space_group_name_H-M   'P 1'
#
loop_
_entity.id
_entity.type
_entity.pdbx_description
1 polymer ?
#
loop_
_entity_poly.entity_id
_entity_poly.type
_entity_poly.pdbx_seq_one_letter_code
_entity_poly.pdbx_strand_id
1 'polypeptide(L)'
;TPVGMLYVATRRVDENVWARMVEIVAPNLQQVAPVWEDGKVEHPGEGAMMSRWIVPVDNTNTMFIEFRHVNETEGATPEWWGNRDIMLPGQLPLETYEASQRQPGDYEAQVGQRPIAIHGLEHLGATDRGITMFRRQLRRGIRAVAEGRDPDGLFRQDGMVVPTYCNDTVVHIAPAETHEADQKLMRDTGWKLAQSYLEQPPFSNGQS
;
A
#
# COMPACT_ATOMS: atom_id res chain seq x y z
N THR A 1 5.22 10.58 -2.70
CA THR A 1 5.34 11.27 -1.41
C THR A 1 6.77 11.75 -1.25
N PRO A 2 7.12 12.56 -0.25
CA PRO A 2 8.50 12.96 -0.01
C PRO A 2 9.46 11.77 0.20
N VAL A 3 8.95 10.63 0.69
CA VAL A 3 9.74 9.45 1.06
C VAL A 3 9.54 8.24 0.15
N GLY A 4 8.69 8.34 -0.87
CA GLY A 4 8.29 7.17 -1.65
C GLY A 4 7.19 7.41 -2.68
N MET A 5 6.38 6.38 -2.91
CA MET A 5 5.28 6.37 -3.88
C MET A 5 3.96 6.06 -3.17
N LEU A 6 2.92 6.85 -3.48
CA LEU A 6 1.56 6.61 -3.03
C LEU A 6 0.75 6.00 -4.17
N TYR A 7 0.16 4.84 -3.93
CA TYR A 7 -0.88 4.26 -4.76
C TYR A 7 -2.23 4.71 -4.22
N VAL A 8 -3.10 5.20 -5.10
CA VAL A 8 -4.45 5.67 -4.75
C VAL A 8 -5.46 4.84 -5.54
N ALA A 9 -6.35 4.15 -4.83
CA ALA A 9 -7.49 3.44 -5.39
C ALA A 9 -8.78 4.06 -4.87
N THR A 10 -9.73 4.29 -5.76
CA THR A 10 -11.06 4.75 -5.39
C THR A 10 -12.12 3.76 -5.81
N ARG A 11 -13.13 3.58 -4.96
CA ARG A 11 -14.25 2.66 -5.16
C ARG A 11 -15.55 3.36 -4.81
N ARG A 12 -16.59 3.08 -5.59
CA ARG A 12 -17.96 3.48 -5.33
C ARG A 12 -18.61 2.47 -4.39
N VAL A 13 -19.14 2.93 -3.27
CA VAL A 13 -19.93 2.13 -2.33
C VAL A 13 -21.18 2.92 -2.00
N ASP A 14 -22.31 2.55 -2.61
CA ASP A 14 -23.56 3.31 -2.52
C ASP A 14 -23.34 4.82 -2.78
N GLU A 15 -23.67 5.68 -1.82
CA GLU A 15 -23.49 7.13 -1.91
C GLU A 15 -22.09 7.63 -1.49
N ASN A 16 -21.17 6.71 -1.20
CA ASN A 16 -19.83 7.03 -0.73
C ASN A 16 -18.76 6.72 -1.79
N VAL A 17 -17.66 7.47 -1.69
CA VAL A 17 -16.40 7.15 -2.35
C VAL A 17 -15.42 6.68 -1.28
N TRP A 18 -15.02 5.41 -1.39
CA TRP A 18 -13.96 4.82 -0.59
C TRP A 18 -12.62 5.02 -1.30
N ALA A 19 -11.73 5.80 -0.70
CA ALA A 19 -10.38 6.07 -1.17
C ALA A 19 -9.35 5.33 -0.31
N ARG A 20 -8.74 4.29 -0.89
CA ARG A 20 -7.69 3.50 -0.27
C ARG A 20 -6.33 3.92 -0.80
N MET A 21 -5.42 4.29 0.10
CA MET A 21 -4.06 4.68 -0.24
C MET A 21 -3.04 3.74 0.40
N VAL A 22 -2.17 3.18 -0.43
CA VAL A 22 -1.09 2.28 -0.01
C VAL A 22 0.22 2.97 -0.35
N GLU A 23 1.13 3.05 0.61
CA GLU A 23 2.41 3.71 0.41
C GLU A 23 3.55 2.70 0.31
N ILE A 24 4.45 2.94 -0.65
CA ILE A 24 5.77 2.33 -0.66
C ILE A 24 6.77 3.40 -0.29
N VAL A 25 7.32 3.30 0.92
CA VAL A 25 8.42 4.12 1.42
C VAL A 25 9.73 3.51 0.94
N ALA A 26 10.56 4.31 0.30
CA ALA A 26 11.82 3.83 -0.25
C ALA A 26 12.79 3.40 0.87
N PRO A 27 13.61 2.35 0.66
CA PRO A 27 13.71 1.58 -0.57
C PRO A 27 12.74 0.39 -0.66
N ASN A 28 12.19 -0.10 0.44
CA ASN A 28 11.51 -1.41 0.48
C ASN A 28 10.49 -1.57 1.63
N LEU A 29 10.00 -0.47 2.18
CA LEU A 29 8.94 -0.49 3.18
C LEU A 29 7.58 -0.29 2.50
N GLN A 30 6.64 -1.19 2.77
CA GLN A 30 5.26 -1.10 2.33
C GLN A 30 4.37 -0.82 3.54
N GLN A 31 3.49 0.16 3.43
CA GLN A 31 2.39 0.36 4.36
C GLN A 31 1.07 0.09 3.66
N VAL A 32 0.24 -0.73 4.30
CA VAL A 32 -1.04 -1.17 3.74
C VAL A 32 -2.17 -0.70 4.63
N ALA A 33 -3.15 -0.02 4.03
CA ALA A 33 -4.40 0.38 4.67
C ALA A 33 -5.22 -0.86 5.08
N PRO A 34 -6.08 -0.75 6.11
CA PRO A 34 -7.03 -1.79 6.55
C PRO A 34 -7.65 -2.61 5.42
N VAL A 35 -7.66 -3.94 5.60
CA VAL A 35 -8.33 -4.86 4.66
C VAL A 35 -9.78 -5.15 5.05
N TRP A 36 -10.21 -4.67 6.22
CA TRP A 36 -11.56 -4.87 6.76
C TRP A 36 -12.51 -3.69 6.52
N GLU A 37 -12.04 -2.59 5.93
CA GLU A 37 -12.89 -1.47 5.51
C GLU A 37 -13.87 -1.90 4.42
N ASP A 38 -15.13 -1.46 4.52
CA ASP A 38 -16.21 -1.81 3.60
C ASP A 38 -16.78 -0.62 2.81
N GLY A 39 -16.35 0.61 3.13
CA GLY A 39 -16.68 1.85 2.46
C GLY A 39 -18.04 2.43 2.82
N LYS A 40 -18.77 1.85 3.78
CA LYS A 40 -20.16 2.25 4.06
C LYS A 40 -20.29 3.39 5.06
N VAL A 41 -19.36 3.51 5.99
CA VAL A 41 -19.40 4.53 7.04
C VAL A 41 -18.38 5.62 6.72
N GLU A 42 -18.82 6.88 6.70
CA GLU A 42 -17.94 8.02 6.47
C GLU A 42 -16.94 8.16 7.62
N HIS A 43 -15.65 8.30 7.29
CA HIS A 43 -14.60 8.59 8.25
C HIS A 43 -13.43 9.33 7.57
N PRO A 44 -12.75 10.24 8.28
CA PRO A 44 -11.77 11.16 7.69
C PRO A 44 -10.41 10.52 7.36
N GLY A 45 -10.19 9.26 7.76
CA GLY A 45 -8.89 8.61 7.71
C GLY A 45 -8.73 7.51 8.75
N GLU A 46 -8.29 6.32 8.34
CA GLU A 46 -7.66 5.31 9.20
C GLU A 46 -6.21 5.10 8.73
N GLY A 47 -5.27 4.94 9.68
CA GLY A 47 -3.86 4.71 9.37
C GLY A 47 -3.59 3.34 8.74
N ALA A 48 -2.32 3.03 8.51
CA ALA A 48 -1.93 1.71 8.01
C ALA A 48 -2.29 0.59 9.01
N MET A 49 -2.80 -0.54 8.54
CA MET A 49 -2.94 -1.76 9.37
C MET A 49 -1.60 -2.46 9.58
N MET A 50 -0.67 -2.33 8.63
CA MET A 50 0.68 -2.89 8.74
C MET A 50 1.75 -2.03 8.08
N SER A 51 2.96 -2.15 8.61
CA SER A 51 4.22 -1.76 7.97
C SER A 51 5.06 -3.01 7.73
N ARG A 52 5.46 -3.26 6.49
CA ARG A 52 6.23 -4.45 6.11
C ARG A 52 7.49 -4.07 5.33
N TRP A 53 8.65 -4.51 5.80
CA TRP A 53 9.88 -4.48 5.02
C TRP A 53 10.04 -5.75 4.22
N ILE A 54 10.39 -5.57 2.95
CA ILE A 54 10.73 -6.65 2.01
C ILE A 54 12.25 -6.66 1.90
N VAL A 55 12.91 -7.45 2.75
CA VAL A 55 14.37 -7.41 2.94
C VAL A 55 15.05 -8.47 2.06
N PRO A 56 15.87 -8.07 1.06
CA PRO A 56 16.64 -9.03 0.28
C PRO A 56 17.64 -9.75 1.19
N VAL A 57 17.62 -11.08 1.15
CA VAL A 57 18.61 -11.92 1.87
C VAL A 57 19.72 -12.32 0.90
N ASP A 58 19.33 -12.73 -0.30
CA ASP A 58 20.21 -13.02 -1.43
C ASP A 58 19.49 -12.75 -2.77
N ASN A 59 20.05 -13.24 -3.89
CA ASN A 59 19.49 -13.01 -5.22
C ASN A 59 18.13 -13.69 -5.47
N THR A 60 17.76 -14.67 -4.64
CA THR A 60 16.60 -15.55 -4.83
C THR A 60 15.69 -15.63 -3.60
N ASN A 61 16.11 -15.09 -2.46
CA ASN A 61 15.39 -15.15 -1.20
C ASN A 61 15.19 -13.75 -0.60
N THR A 62 14.01 -13.55 -0.02
CA THR A 62 13.60 -12.31 0.63
C THR A 62 12.92 -12.65 1.95
N MET A 63 13.13 -11.82 2.96
CA MET A 63 12.47 -11.92 4.26
C MET A 63 11.46 -10.80 4.42
N PHE A 64 10.25 -11.12 4.88
CA PHE A 64 9.26 -10.13 5.26
C PHE A 64 9.37 -9.86 6.76
N ILE A 65 9.65 -8.62 7.12
CA ILE A 65 9.57 -8.14 8.51
C ILE A 65 8.31 -7.29 8.60
N GLU A 66 7.29 -7.77 9.32
CA GLU A 66 5.99 -7.12 9.41
C GLU A 66 5.72 -6.64 10.84
N PHE A 67 5.32 -5.38 10.95
CA PHE A 67 4.69 -4.82 12.15
C PHE A 67 3.20 -4.64 11.87
N ARG A 68 2.37 -5.20 12.74
CA ARG A 68 0.93 -4.98 12.74
C ARG A 68 0.60 -3.80 13.64
N HIS A 69 -0.18 -2.87 13.12
CA HIS A 69 -0.75 -1.78 13.88
C HIS A 69 -2.11 -2.27 14.39
N VAL A 70 -2.28 -2.22 15.71
CA VAL A 70 -3.50 -2.63 16.41
C VAL A 70 -3.93 -1.43 17.24
N ASN A 71 -5.19 -1.04 17.12
CA ASN A 71 -5.75 0.06 17.88
C ASN A 71 -5.89 -0.34 19.36
N GLU A 72 -5.57 0.57 20.27
CA GLU A 72 -5.78 0.35 21.71
C GLU A 72 -7.27 0.34 22.09
N THR A 73 -8.12 0.97 21.26
CA THR A 73 -9.57 0.99 21.41
C THR A 73 -10.15 -0.37 21.04
N GLU A 74 -10.85 -0.97 21.98
CA GLU A 74 -11.53 -2.26 21.79
C GLU A 74 -12.55 -2.18 20.63
N GLY A 75 -12.54 -3.20 19.77
CA GLY A 75 -13.47 -3.31 18.65
C GLY A 75 -13.09 -2.53 17.39
N ALA A 76 -12.11 -1.61 17.45
CA ALA A 76 -11.65 -0.89 16.26
C ALA A 76 -10.79 -1.76 15.33
N THR A 77 -9.97 -2.65 15.91
CA THR A 77 -9.21 -3.65 15.15
C THR A 77 -9.90 -5.02 15.24
N PRO A 78 -10.10 -5.73 14.11
CA PRO A 78 -10.65 -7.08 14.14
C PRO A 78 -9.81 -8.05 14.99
N GLU A 79 -10.47 -8.91 15.76
CA GLU A 79 -9.81 -9.88 16.65
C GLU A 79 -8.78 -10.75 15.90
N TRP A 80 -9.12 -11.19 14.68
CA TRP A 80 -8.23 -12.03 13.87
C TRP A 80 -6.92 -11.32 13.48
N TRP A 81 -6.94 -9.99 13.34
CA TRP A 81 -5.74 -9.21 13.01
C TRP A 81 -4.87 -8.97 14.24
N GLY A 82 -5.52 -8.63 15.37
CA GLY A 82 -4.87 -8.43 16.67
C GLY A 82 -4.26 -9.70 17.25
N ASN A 83 -4.74 -10.88 16.83
CA ASN A 83 -4.17 -12.16 17.23
C ASN A 83 -2.88 -12.47 16.45
N ARG A 84 -1.74 -12.49 17.16
CA ARG A 84 -0.41 -12.78 16.61
C ARG A 84 -0.26 -14.19 16.03
N ASP A 85 -1.09 -15.14 16.48
CA ASP A 85 -1.01 -16.54 16.05
C ASP A 85 -1.73 -16.75 14.70
N ILE A 86 -2.54 -15.77 14.27
CA ILE A 86 -3.23 -15.79 12.99
C ILE A 86 -2.40 -15.02 11.97
N MET A 87 -1.91 -15.69 10.93
CA MET A 87 -1.19 -15.06 9.83
C MET A 87 -2.14 -14.36 8.86
N LEU A 88 -1.66 -13.32 8.17
CA LEU A 88 -2.40 -12.71 7.07
C LEU A 88 -2.67 -13.78 6.00
N PRO A 89 -3.93 -13.99 5.57
CA PRO A 89 -4.26 -15.01 4.58
C PRO A 89 -3.47 -14.84 3.28
N GLY A 90 -3.14 -15.97 2.65
CA GLY A 90 -2.50 -16.01 1.32
C GLY A 90 -1.03 -15.64 1.28
N GLN A 91 -0.37 -15.35 2.41
CA GLN A 91 1.07 -15.03 2.45
C GLN A 91 1.99 -16.26 2.50
N LEU A 92 1.44 -17.43 2.82
CA LEU A 92 2.15 -18.69 2.98
C LEU A 92 1.57 -19.74 2.02
N PRO A 93 2.37 -20.76 1.63
CA PRO A 93 1.87 -21.86 0.84
C PRO A 93 0.77 -22.61 1.59
N LEU A 94 -0.23 -23.09 0.86
CA LEU A 94 -1.18 -24.06 1.38
C LEU A 94 -0.51 -25.44 1.52
N GLU A 95 -1.14 -26.33 2.28
CA GLU A 95 -0.58 -27.66 2.60
C GLU A 95 -0.26 -28.50 1.35
N THR A 96 -1.00 -28.29 0.26
CA THR A 96 -0.84 -29.05 -0.98
C THR A 96 -0.83 -28.14 -2.21
N TYR A 97 -0.11 -28.57 -3.24
CA TYR A 97 -0.07 -27.89 -4.52
C TYR A 97 -1.46 -27.74 -5.17
N GLU A 98 -2.31 -28.77 -5.08
CA GLU A 98 -3.68 -28.73 -5.61
C GLU A 98 -4.54 -27.68 -4.88
N ALA A 99 -4.37 -27.55 -3.56
CA ALA A 99 -5.05 -26.49 -2.80
C ALA A 99 -4.59 -25.10 -3.26
N SER A 100 -3.27 -24.88 -3.40
CA SER A 100 -2.71 -23.64 -3.94
C SER A 100 -3.20 -23.31 -5.35
N GLN A 101 -3.45 -24.32 -6.20
CA GLN A 101 -4.04 -24.09 -7.53
C GLN A 101 -5.52 -23.69 -7.48
N ARG A 102 -6.28 -24.22 -6.52
CA ARG A 102 -7.71 -23.91 -6.35
C ARG A 102 -7.94 -22.56 -5.67
N GLN A 103 -7.06 -22.19 -4.75
CA GLN A 103 -7.15 -20.97 -3.96
C GLN A 103 -5.79 -20.26 -3.92
N PRO A 104 -5.31 -19.71 -5.06
CA PRO A 104 -4.04 -19.02 -5.11
C PRO A 104 -4.11 -17.72 -4.31
N GLY A 105 -3.07 -17.45 -3.53
CA GLY A 105 -2.89 -16.21 -2.79
C GLY A 105 -1.69 -15.39 -3.29
N ASP A 106 -1.27 -14.44 -2.46
CA ASP A 106 -0.09 -13.62 -2.71
C ASP A 106 1.18 -14.47 -2.79
N TYR A 107 1.28 -15.58 -2.04
CA TYR A 107 2.40 -16.51 -2.10
C TYR A 107 2.57 -17.06 -3.52
N GLU A 108 1.51 -17.67 -4.08
CA GLU A 108 1.54 -18.20 -5.45
C GLU A 108 1.79 -17.11 -6.49
N ALA A 109 1.21 -15.92 -6.30
CA ALA A 109 1.42 -14.78 -7.20
C ALA A 109 2.88 -14.29 -7.21
N GLN A 110 3.57 -14.36 -6.08
CA GLN A 110 4.98 -13.99 -5.96
C GLN A 110 5.90 -15.08 -6.51
N VAL A 111 5.77 -16.32 -6.04
CA VAL A 111 6.69 -17.41 -6.40
C VAL A 111 6.45 -17.92 -7.83
N GLY A 112 5.23 -17.76 -8.37
CA GLY A 112 4.87 -18.14 -9.73
C GLY A 112 5.62 -17.34 -10.81
N GLN A 113 6.24 -16.21 -10.45
CA GLN A 113 7.04 -15.39 -11.36
C GLN A 113 8.45 -15.93 -11.60
N ARG A 114 8.81 -17.10 -11.01
CA ARG A 114 10.16 -17.70 -10.91
C ARG A 114 10.97 -17.10 -9.75
N PRO A 115 12.09 -17.73 -9.33
CA PRO A 115 12.97 -17.14 -8.32
C PRO A 115 13.44 -15.72 -8.64
N ILE A 116 13.57 -15.40 -9.94
CA ILE A 116 13.78 -14.05 -10.45
C ILE A 116 12.82 -13.83 -11.62
N ALA A 117 12.00 -12.79 -11.54
CA ALA A 117 11.10 -12.39 -12.63
C ALA A 117 11.90 -12.00 -13.88
N ILE A 118 11.49 -12.54 -15.04
CA ILE A 118 12.13 -12.24 -16.32
C ILE A 118 11.43 -11.04 -16.95
N HIS A 119 11.96 -9.83 -16.74
CA HIS A 119 11.35 -8.59 -17.25
C HIS A 119 11.12 -8.59 -18.77
N GLY A 120 11.93 -9.33 -19.55
CA GLY A 120 11.76 -9.45 -21.00
C GLY A 120 10.51 -10.21 -21.45
N LEU A 121 9.81 -10.89 -20.53
CA LEU A 121 8.55 -11.61 -20.77
C LEU A 121 7.30 -10.82 -20.32
N GLU A 122 7.48 -9.62 -19.78
CA GLU A 122 6.37 -8.81 -19.27
C GLU A 122 5.64 -8.06 -20.39
N HIS A 123 4.31 -8.06 -20.32
CA HIS A 123 3.44 -7.25 -21.19
C HIS A 123 2.65 -6.27 -20.34
N LEU A 124 3.33 -5.20 -19.88
CA LEU A 124 2.75 -4.22 -18.95
C LEU A 124 1.61 -3.42 -19.61
N GLY A 125 0.48 -3.35 -18.92
CA GLY A 125 -0.71 -2.59 -19.31
C GLY A 125 -0.83 -1.24 -18.59
N ALA A 126 -1.98 -0.58 -18.77
CA ALA A 126 -2.26 0.72 -18.15
C ALA A 126 -2.23 0.66 -16.60
N THR A 127 -2.66 -0.47 -16.03
CA THR A 127 -2.68 -0.73 -14.58
C THR A 127 -1.28 -0.86 -13.99
N ASP A 128 -0.28 -1.22 -14.79
CA ASP A 128 1.12 -1.43 -14.36
C ASP A 128 1.95 -0.13 -14.34
N ARG A 129 1.30 1.02 -14.57
CA ARG A 129 1.97 2.33 -14.51
C ARG A 129 2.69 2.54 -13.19
N GLY A 130 2.08 2.13 -12.06
CA GLY A 130 2.68 2.20 -10.73
C GLY A 130 3.98 1.41 -10.63
N ILE A 131 4.02 0.19 -11.16
CA ILE A 131 5.22 -0.67 -11.18
C ILE A 131 6.33 0.00 -11.99
N THR A 132 6.00 0.55 -13.16
CA THR A 132 6.98 1.25 -14.00
C THR A 132 7.56 2.48 -13.28
N MET A 133 6.71 3.25 -12.59
CA MET A 133 7.14 4.40 -11.80
C MET A 133 8.05 3.99 -10.63
N PHE A 134 7.65 2.98 -9.87
CA PHE A 134 8.43 2.45 -8.76
C PHE A 134 9.81 1.96 -9.20
N ARG A 135 9.87 1.15 -10.27
CA ARG A 135 11.15 0.66 -10.83
C ARG A 135 12.06 1.79 -11.29
N ARG A 136 11.51 2.87 -11.85
CA ARG A 136 12.29 4.06 -12.23
C ARG A 136 12.84 4.79 -11.01
N GLN A 137 12.04 4.96 -9.95
CA GLN A 137 12.48 5.58 -8.69
C GLN A 137 13.60 4.78 -8.04
N LEU A 138 13.44 3.46 -7.90
CA LEU A 138 14.48 2.58 -7.34
C LEU A 138 15.79 2.64 -8.13
N ARG A 139 15.74 2.53 -9.46
CA ARG A 139 16.94 2.60 -10.30
C ARG A 139 17.66 3.95 -10.16
N ARG A 140 16.92 5.04 -10.00
CA ARG A 140 17.51 6.36 -9.77
C ARG A 140 18.22 6.42 -8.42
N GLY A 141 17.61 5.89 -7.36
CA GLY A 141 18.23 5.78 -6.04
C GLY A 141 19.51 4.92 -6.06
N ILE A 142 19.47 3.76 -6.70
CA ILE A 142 20.65 2.86 -6.85
C ILE A 142 21.80 3.59 -7.56
N ARG A 143 21.51 4.31 -8.66
CA ARG A 143 22.53 5.08 -9.39
C ARG A 143 23.10 6.22 -8.55
N ALA A 144 22.25 6.94 -7.83
CA ALA A 144 22.71 8.02 -6.94
C ALA A 144 23.70 7.49 -5.91
N VAL A 145 23.36 6.39 -5.23
CA VAL A 145 24.25 5.74 -4.25
C VAL A 145 25.55 5.26 -4.90
N ALA A 146 25.48 4.63 -6.08
CA ALA A 146 26.68 4.18 -6.82
C ALA A 146 27.62 5.33 -7.22
N GLU A 147 27.07 6.52 -7.44
CA GLU A 147 27.82 7.75 -7.74
C GLU A 147 28.29 8.49 -6.46
N GLY A 148 28.07 7.94 -5.27
CA GLY A 148 28.41 8.58 -3.99
C GLY A 148 27.48 9.73 -3.59
N ARG A 149 26.30 9.82 -4.20
CA ARG A 149 25.24 10.79 -3.87
C ARG A 149 24.16 10.13 -3.02
N ASP A 150 23.35 10.96 -2.38
CA ASP A 150 22.17 10.48 -1.67
C ASP A 150 21.02 10.13 -2.63
N PRO A 151 20.27 9.05 -2.35
CA PRO A 151 19.01 8.79 -3.05
C PRO A 151 17.94 9.81 -2.64
N ASP A 152 17.01 10.10 -3.56
CA ASP A 152 15.88 10.98 -3.29
C ASP A 152 15.02 10.44 -2.13
N GLY A 153 14.48 11.34 -1.32
CA GLY A 153 13.61 10.99 -0.20
C GLY A 153 14.33 10.42 1.02
N LEU A 154 15.67 10.42 1.01
CA LEU A 154 16.45 10.09 2.19
C LEU A 154 16.23 11.12 3.30
N PHE A 155 15.79 10.64 4.45
CA PHE A 155 15.52 11.44 5.63
C PHE A 155 16.55 11.14 6.71
N ARG A 156 17.23 12.17 7.26
CA ARG A 156 18.33 12.03 8.26
C ARG A 156 18.16 12.93 9.48
N GLN A 157 16.96 13.43 9.75
CA GLN A 157 16.74 14.27 10.93
C GLN A 157 16.40 13.40 12.13
N ASP A 158 17.36 13.28 13.06
CA ASP A 158 17.15 12.61 14.34
C ASP A 158 16.02 13.28 15.12
N GLY A 159 15.15 12.47 15.73
CA GLY A 159 14.04 12.93 16.57
C GLY A 159 12.82 13.48 15.82
N MET A 160 12.86 13.56 14.50
CA MET A 160 11.72 14.01 13.69
C MET A 160 10.83 12.81 13.28
N VAL A 161 9.52 12.97 13.42
CA VAL A 161 8.54 12.01 12.92
C VAL A 161 8.51 12.10 11.40
N VAL A 162 8.75 10.96 10.73
CA VAL A 162 8.61 10.88 9.27
C VAL A 162 7.13 10.72 8.94
N PRO A 163 6.49 11.70 8.29
CA PRO A 163 5.10 11.56 7.89
C PRO A 163 4.97 10.43 6.87
N THR A 164 3.95 9.60 7.06
CA THR A 164 3.53 8.58 6.08
C THR A 164 2.11 8.89 5.65
N TYR A 165 1.76 8.42 4.46
CA TYR A 165 0.56 8.84 3.71
C TYR A 165 -0.34 7.65 3.38
N CYS A 166 -0.01 6.45 3.86
CA CYS A 166 -0.89 5.30 3.82
C CYS A 166 -2.13 5.59 4.68
N ASN A 167 -3.30 5.53 4.08
CA ASN A 167 -4.55 5.68 4.79
C ASN A 167 -5.72 5.01 4.06
N ASP A 168 -6.80 4.86 4.81
CA ASP A 168 -8.11 4.54 4.30
C ASP A 168 -9.08 5.69 4.60
N THR A 169 -9.93 6.10 3.66
CA THR A 169 -10.84 7.23 3.84
C THR A 169 -12.14 6.99 3.09
N VAL A 170 -13.25 7.26 3.76
CA VAL A 170 -14.58 7.18 3.16
C VAL A 170 -15.22 8.56 3.23
N VAL A 171 -15.61 9.09 2.08
CA VAL A 171 -16.30 10.38 1.97
C VAL A 171 -17.67 10.20 1.32
N HIS A 172 -18.66 10.94 1.83
CA HIS A 172 -19.97 10.97 1.21
C HIS A 172 -19.96 11.85 -0.05
N ILE A 173 -20.14 11.24 -1.22
CA ILE A 173 -20.20 11.92 -2.51
C ILE A 173 -21.14 11.13 -3.39
N ALA A 174 -22.37 11.61 -3.58
CA ALA A 174 -23.36 10.94 -4.42
C ALA A 174 -22.83 10.54 -5.81
N PRO A 175 -23.30 9.42 -6.40
CA PRO A 175 -22.91 9.01 -7.74
C PRO A 175 -23.22 10.08 -8.78
N ALA A 176 -22.33 10.26 -9.74
CA ALA A 176 -22.66 11.08 -10.91
C ALA A 176 -23.71 10.40 -11.80
N GLU A 177 -24.39 11.18 -12.64
CA GLU A 177 -25.49 10.68 -13.49
C GLU A 177 -25.10 9.54 -14.44
N THR A 178 -23.83 9.48 -14.84
CA THR A 178 -23.31 8.47 -15.78
C THR A 178 -22.10 7.77 -15.21
N HIS A 179 -21.86 6.53 -15.66
CA HIS A 179 -20.73 5.74 -15.22
C HIS A 179 -19.38 6.41 -15.53
N GLU A 180 -19.21 6.99 -16.72
CA GLU A 180 -17.98 7.68 -17.08
C GLU A 180 -17.74 8.94 -16.23
N ALA A 181 -18.81 9.70 -15.95
CA ALA A 181 -18.73 10.85 -15.06
C ALA A 181 -18.40 10.44 -13.63
N ASP A 182 -18.96 9.32 -13.14
CA ASP A 182 -18.71 8.83 -11.79
C ASP A 182 -17.28 8.31 -11.64
N GLN A 183 -16.76 7.59 -12.65
CA GLN A 183 -15.36 7.21 -12.69
C GLN A 183 -14.43 8.43 -12.66
N LYS A 184 -14.78 9.50 -13.38
CA LYS A 184 -14.01 10.75 -13.35
C LYS A 184 -14.10 11.41 -11.97
N LEU A 185 -15.28 11.48 -11.38
CA LEU A 185 -15.51 12.03 -10.05
C LEU A 185 -14.68 11.29 -9.00
N MET A 186 -14.71 9.95 -8.99
CA MET A 186 -13.89 9.12 -8.10
C MET A 186 -12.39 9.37 -8.28
N ARG A 187 -11.90 9.45 -9.53
CA ARG A 187 -10.48 9.77 -9.79
C ARG A 187 -10.10 11.15 -9.27
N ASP A 188 -10.93 12.15 -9.54
CA ASP A 188 -10.69 13.53 -9.10
C ASP A 188 -10.73 13.64 -7.57
N THR A 189 -11.65 12.93 -6.90
CA THR A 189 -11.74 12.84 -5.44
C THR A 189 -10.47 12.22 -4.86
N GLY A 190 -10.07 11.04 -5.34
CA GLY A 190 -8.86 10.37 -4.85
C GLY A 190 -7.61 11.23 -5.04
N TRP A 191 -7.51 11.94 -6.17
CA TRP A 191 -6.41 12.86 -6.43
C TRP A 191 -6.40 14.05 -5.46
N LYS A 192 -7.55 14.69 -5.22
CA LYS A 192 -7.67 15.81 -4.27
C LYS A 192 -7.33 15.38 -2.84
N LEU A 193 -7.82 14.22 -2.40
CA LEU A 193 -7.48 13.66 -1.09
C LEU A 193 -5.96 13.44 -0.97
N ALA A 194 -5.35 12.81 -1.97
CA ALA A 194 -3.91 12.55 -1.96
C ALA A 194 -3.09 13.86 -1.94
N GLN A 195 -3.51 14.90 -2.66
CA GLN A 195 -2.87 16.22 -2.60
C GLN A 195 -3.01 16.86 -1.22
N SER A 196 -4.22 16.84 -0.64
CA SER A 196 -4.47 17.36 0.70
C SER A 196 -3.58 16.68 1.73
N TYR A 197 -3.41 15.36 1.66
CA TYR A 197 -2.55 14.61 2.56
C TYR A 197 -1.07 14.93 2.36
N LEU A 198 -0.62 15.20 1.13
CA LEU A 198 0.76 15.64 0.88
C LEU A 198 1.05 17.01 1.51
N GLU A 199 0.09 17.92 1.50
CA GLU A 199 0.19 19.24 2.12
C GLU A 199 0.06 19.18 3.65
N GLN A 200 -0.85 18.34 4.14
CA GLN A 200 -1.15 18.14 5.55
C GLN A 200 -1.11 16.65 5.87
N PRO A 201 0.07 16.10 6.21
CA PRO A 201 0.21 14.67 6.43
C PRO A 201 -0.79 14.13 7.44
N PRO A 202 -1.56 13.09 7.09
CA PRO A 202 -2.53 12.51 8.00
C PRO A 202 -1.78 11.96 9.23
N PHE A 203 -2.42 12.06 10.40
CA PHE A 203 -1.89 11.53 11.67
C PHE A 203 -0.56 12.15 12.16
N SER A 204 -0.12 13.26 11.59
CA SER A 204 1.11 13.97 12.00
C SER A 204 1.01 14.70 13.35
N ASN A 205 -0.20 14.90 13.86
CA ASN A 205 -0.47 15.71 15.05
C ASN A 205 -0.92 14.88 16.28
N GLY A 206 -0.46 13.64 16.46
CA GLY A 206 -0.68 12.90 17.73
C GLY A 206 -2.13 12.82 18.25
N GLN A 207 -3.13 13.09 17.41
CA GLN A 207 -4.54 12.93 17.74
C GLN A 207 -4.91 11.51 17.32
N SER A 208 -4.62 10.58 18.22
CA SER A 208 -5.31 9.31 18.35
C SER A 208 -6.70 9.51 18.95
#